data_AF-A0A2K2VS82-F1
#
_entry.id   AF-A0A2K2VS82-F1
#
_cell.length_a   1.000
_cell.length_b   1.000
_cell.length_c   1.000
_cell.angle_alpha   90.00
_cell.angle_beta   90.00
_cell.angle_gamma   90.00
#
_symmetry.space_group_name_H-M   'P 1'
#
loop_
_entity.id
_entity.type
_entity.pdbx_description
1 polymer ?
#
loop_
_entity_poly.entity_id
_entity_poly.type
_entity_poly.pdbx_seq_one_letter_code
_entity_poly.pdbx_strand_id
1 'polypeptide(L)'
;MARIIYDLASKGKGLYHIYTDLDFWDARGVLKGLAKVKRNFGNSPPGDQYPTQVVVEDMSQRVKGEIEKRLKRAIPSPPRHLIVQSIIFSGKFEFDWRQYYPERWSTERVLFFTRKRLPMNQPVINSAYKWVELAINDNIVTIQQHQGARPEETQKSGRKQKETPFGPTCF
;
A
#
# COMPACT_ATOMS: atom_id res chain seq x y z
N MET A 1 12.98 -3.05 6.68
CA MET A 1 12.93 -1.61 7.06
C MET A 1 12.78 -0.83 5.77
N ALA A 2 12.11 0.32 5.78
CA ALA A 2 11.96 1.12 4.56
C ALA A 2 13.30 1.71 4.10
N ARG A 3 13.56 1.66 2.79
CA ARG A 3 14.72 2.28 2.13
C ARG A 3 14.43 3.75 1.83
N ILE A 4 15.48 4.56 1.84
CA ILE A 4 15.43 6.00 1.60
C ILE A 4 16.49 6.38 0.56
N ILE A 5 16.10 7.09 -0.49
CA ILE A 5 16.99 7.72 -1.47
C ILE A 5 16.86 9.23 -1.32
N TYR A 6 18.00 9.93 -1.31
CA TYR A 6 18.05 11.39 -1.27
C TYR A 6 18.16 11.94 -2.69
N ASP A 7 17.32 12.90 -3.04
CA ASP A 7 17.46 13.65 -4.29
C ASP A 7 18.72 14.55 -4.27
N LEU A 8 19.28 14.86 -5.43
CA LEU A 8 20.37 15.84 -5.60
C LEU A 8 19.94 17.23 -5.11
N ALA A 9 18.68 17.62 -5.29
CA ALA A 9 18.14 18.87 -4.74
C ALA A 9 18.29 18.97 -3.21
N SER A 10 18.28 17.82 -2.52
CA SER A 10 18.48 17.72 -1.07
C SER A 10 19.90 18.00 -0.59
N LYS A 11 20.87 18.11 -1.52
CA LYS A 11 22.23 18.58 -1.25
C LYS A 11 22.35 20.11 -1.29
N GLY A 12 21.34 20.81 -1.82
CA GLY A 12 21.26 22.27 -1.85
C GLY A 12 20.55 22.87 -0.62
N LYS A 13 20.79 24.16 -0.36
CA LYS A 13 20.10 24.90 0.71
C LYS A 13 18.63 25.14 0.31
N GLY A 14 17.68 24.55 1.05
CA GLY A 14 16.28 24.98 1.09
C GLY A 14 15.22 23.90 0.85
N LEU A 15 15.53 22.84 0.09
CA LEU A 15 14.55 21.82 -0.29
C LEU A 15 15.06 20.41 0.03
N TYR A 16 14.37 19.70 0.91
CA TYR A 16 14.69 18.32 1.28
C TYR A 16 13.67 17.37 0.64
N HIS A 17 14.13 16.62 -0.35
CA HIS A 17 13.39 15.62 -1.11
C HIS A 17 13.98 14.24 -0.85
N ILE A 18 13.16 13.34 -0.35
CA ILE A 18 13.52 11.92 -0.21
C ILE A 18 12.48 11.04 -0.89
N TYR A 19 12.95 9.93 -1.43
CA TYR A 19 12.12 8.87 -1.99
C TYR A 19 12.19 7.65 -1.08
N THR A 20 11.07 6.97 -0.88
CA THR A 20 11.00 5.77 -0.04
C THR A 20 10.18 4.68 -0.69
N ASP A 21 10.56 3.43 -0.41
CA ASP A 21 9.85 2.21 -0.83
C ASP A 21 8.60 1.92 0.02
N LEU A 22 8.27 2.81 0.95
CA LEU A 22 7.03 2.76 1.71
C LEU A 22 5.85 3.24 0.83
N ASP A 23 4.72 2.53 0.88
CA ASP A 23 3.49 2.96 0.19
C ASP A 23 3.07 4.37 0.62
N PHE A 24 2.45 5.11 -0.31
CA PHE A 24 2.04 6.50 -0.11
C PHE A 24 1.19 6.71 1.15
N TRP A 25 0.21 5.84 1.39
CA TRP A 25 -0.69 5.98 2.53
C TRP A 25 0.00 5.64 3.84
N ASP A 26 0.89 4.64 3.82
CA ASP A 26 1.69 4.25 4.97
C ASP A 26 2.66 5.38 5.35
N ALA A 27 3.35 5.98 4.37
CA ALA A 27 4.23 7.11 4.59
C ALA A 27 3.50 8.34 5.13
N ARG A 28 2.32 8.66 4.59
CA ARG A 28 1.46 9.73 5.11
C ARG A 28 1.06 9.48 6.56
N GLY A 29 0.68 8.24 6.89
CA GLY A 29 0.30 7.82 8.24
C GLY A 29 1.46 7.85 9.24
N VAL A 30 2.68 7.49 8.80
CA VAL A 30 3.89 7.50 9.62
C VAL A 30 4.39 8.93 9.89
N LEU A 31 4.32 9.81 8.89
CA LEU A 31 4.84 11.17 8.99
C LEU A 31 3.88 12.16 9.64
N LYS A 32 2.56 11.89 9.68
CA LYS A 32 1.54 12.66 10.44
C LYS A 32 1.68 14.19 10.31
N GLY A 33 1.93 14.69 9.11
CA GLY A 33 2.04 16.14 8.86
C GLY A 33 3.42 16.77 9.13
N LEU A 34 4.44 15.98 9.50
CA LEU A 34 5.82 16.47 9.59
C LEU A 34 6.41 16.89 8.23
N ALA A 35 5.84 16.41 7.13
CA ALA A 35 6.33 16.67 5.79
C ALA A 35 5.20 16.55 4.77
N LYS A 36 5.38 17.15 3.60
CA LYS A 36 4.48 17.00 2.46
C LYS A 36 4.79 15.68 1.77
N VAL A 37 3.83 14.76 1.78
CA VAL A 37 3.97 13.45 1.13
C VAL A 37 3.27 13.47 -0.22
N LYS A 38 3.99 13.10 -1.29
CA LYS A 38 3.53 13.01 -2.67
C LYS A 38 3.73 11.59 -3.20
N ARG A 39 2.94 11.20 -4.19
CA ARG A 39 3.18 9.97 -4.96
C ARG A 39 4.29 10.22 -5.96
N ASN A 40 5.18 9.25 -6.12
CA ASN A 40 6.21 9.26 -7.15
C ASN A 40 5.70 8.54 -8.39
N PHE A 41 5.55 9.28 -9.49
CA PHE A 41 5.22 8.74 -10.81
C PHE A 41 6.42 8.81 -11.77
N GLY A 42 7.60 9.16 -11.25
CA GLY A 42 8.81 9.28 -12.05
C GLY A 42 9.47 7.93 -12.34
N ASN A 43 10.40 7.95 -13.29
CA ASN A 43 11.23 6.80 -13.65
C ASN A 43 12.62 6.82 -13.01
N SER A 44 12.99 7.93 -12.36
CA SER A 44 14.31 8.12 -11.72
C SER A 44 14.19 8.93 -10.42
N PRO A 45 14.05 8.29 -9.24
CA PRO A 45 13.92 6.84 -9.05
C PRO A 45 12.54 6.32 -9.49
N PRO A 46 12.42 5.04 -9.91
CA PRO A 46 11.18 4.48 -10.42
C PRO A 46 10.10 4.40 -9.33
N GLY A 47 8.89 4.88 -9.64
CA GLY A 47 7.72 4.87 -8.74
C GLY A 47 7.29 3.47 -8.30
N ASP A 48 7.58 2.45 -9.10
CA ASP A 48 7.26 1.05 -8.76
C ASP A 48 8.14 0.49 -7.65
N GLN A 49 9.34 1.06 -7.45
CA GLN A 49 10.23 0.67 -6.36
C GLN A 49 10.20 1.68 -5.21
N TYR A 50 9.98 2.96 -5.54
CA TYR A 50 9.94 4.08 -4.61
C TYR A 50 8.66 4.88 -4.84
N PRO A 51 7.48 4.38 -4.42
CA PRO A 51 6.18 4.97 -4.74
C PRO A 51 5.91 6.30 -4.06
N THR A 52 6.74 6.68 -3.09
CA THR A 52 6.51 7.86 -2.27
C THR A 52 7.68 8.82 -2.35
N GLN A 53 7.35 10.09 -2.58
CA GLN A 53 8.26 11.23 -2.43
C GLN A 53 7.83 12.04 -1.20
N VAL A 54 8.77 12.33 -0.30
CA VAL A 54 8.56 13.21 0.84
C VAL A 54 9.31 14.51 0.56
N VAL A 55 8.59 15.62 0.63
CA VAL A 55 9.07 16.97 0.36
C VAL A 55 8.97 17.80 1.61
N VAL A 56 10.05 18.49 1.94
CA VAL A 56 10.16 19.39 3.07
C VAL A 56 10.82 20.68 2.63
N GLU A 57 10.15 21.79 2.92
CA GLU A 57 10.67 23.14 2.71
C GLU A 57 11.26 23.64 4.05
N ASP A 58 12.50 24.12 4.00
CA ASP A 58 13.17 24.90 5.04
C ASP A 58 13.00 24.44 6.51
N MET A 59 13.53 23.25 6.84
CA MET A 59 13.40 22.68 8.19
C MET A 59 14.70 22.42 8.92
N SER A 60 14.63 22.56 10.26
CA SER A 60 15.71 22.26 11.20
C SER A 60 16.16 20.79 11.12
N GLN A 61 17.45 20.56 11.42
CA GLN A 61 18.05 19.21 11.41
C GLN A 61 17.32 18.22 12.32
N ARG A 62 16.71 18.70 13.41
CA ARG A 62 15.92 17.87 14.33
C ARG A 62 14.73 17.21 13.64
N VAL A 63 14.03 17.93 12.76
CA VAL A 63 12.85 17.37 12.10
C VAL A 63 13.26 16.40 10.99
N LYS A 64 14.37 16.67 10.28
CA LYS A 64 14.96 15.71 9.33
C LYS A 64 15.28 14.38 10.01
N GLY A 65 15.96 14.43 11.16
CA GLY A 65 16.27 13.23 11.95
C GLY A 65 15.03 12.47 12.41
N GLU A 66 13.96 13.18 12.80
CA GLU A 66 12.70 12.55 13.20
C GLU A 66 11.97 11.90 12.01
N ILE A 67 11.96 12.53 10.84
CA ILE A 67 11.40 11.95 9.60
C ILE A 67 12.13 10.64 9.26
N GLU A 68 13.47 10.67 9.21
CA GLU A 68 14.26 9.48 8.90
C GLU A 68 14.06 8.36 9.92
N LYS A 69 14.02 8.71 11.21
CA LYS A 69 13.77 7.74 12.29
C LYS A 69 12.41 7.07 12.13
N ARG A 70 11.36 7.83 11.80
CA ARG A 70 10.01 7.29 11.59
C ARG A 70 9.94 6.39 10.36
N LEU A 71 10.53 6.83 9.24
CA LEU A 71 10.55 6.05 8.00
C LEU A 71 11.34 4.74 8.17
N LYS A 72 12.53 4.78 8.77
CA LYS A 72 13.37 3.57 9.00
C LYS A 72 12.65 2.54 9.88
N ARG A 73 11.80 2.96 10.81
CA ARG A 73 10.99 2.08 11.67
C ARG A 73 9.77 1.50 10.95
N ALA A 74 9.33 2.11 9.86
CA ALA A 74 8.18 1.62 9.10
C ALA A 74 8.52 0.31 8.39
N ILE A 75 7.51 -0.56 8.31
CA ILE A 75 7.59 -1.83 7.59
C ILE A 75 7.04 -1.58 6.19
N PRO A 76 7.82 -1.78 5.11
CA PRO A 76 7.34 -1.58 3.75
C PRO A 76 6.31 -2.65 3.37
N SER A 77 5.63 -2.44 2.25
CA SER A 77 4.75 -3.40 1.58
C SER A 77 4.78 -3.12 0.09
N PRO A 78 4.33 -4.06 -0.75
CA PRO A 78 4.15 -3.79 -2.17
C PRO A 78 3.33 -2.50 -2.38
N PRO A 79 3.76 -1.61 -3.29
CA PRO A 79 3.02 -0.40 -3.63
C PRO A 79 1.58 -0.72 -4.04
N ARG A 80 0.60 0.00 -3.49
CA ARG A 80 -0.82 -0.31 -3.76
C ARG A 80 -1.18 -0.17 -5.23
N HIS A 81 -0.54 0.75 -5.97
CA HIS A 81 -0.82 0.93 -7.40
C HIS A 81 -0.43 -0.31 -8.21
N LEU A 82 0.67 -0.99 -7.86
CA LEU A 82 1.07 -2.25 -8.51
C LEU A 82 0.08 -3.38 -8.25
N ILE A 83 -0.40 -3.49 -7.01
CA ILE A 83 -1.41 -4.49 -6.63
C ILE A 83 -2.68 -4.28 -7.45
N VAL A 84 -3.19 -3.04 -7.47
CA VAL A 84 -4.42 -2.69 -8.18
C VAL A 84 -4.26 -2.89 -9.68
N GLN A 85 -3.16 -2.42 -10.26
CA GLN A 85 -2.86 -2.60 -11.68
C GLN A 85 -2.84 -4.07 -12.07
N SER A 86 -2.13 -4.91 -11.29
CA SER A 86 -2.03 -6.34 -11.58
C SER A 86 -3.39 -7.03 -11.48
N ILE A 87 -4.19 -6.70 -10.45
CA ILE A 87 -5.55 -7.25 -10.32
C ILE A 87 -6.45 -6.84 -11.49
N ILE A 88 -6.33 -5.62 -12.01
CA ILE A 88 -7.09 -5.17 -13.19
C ILE A 88 -6.71 -6.00 -14.43
N PHE A 89 -5.42 -6.22 -14.66
CA PHE A 89 -4.93 -6.82 -15.90
C PHE A 89 -4.94 -8.35 -15.91
N SER A 90 -4.58 -8.99 -14.80
CA SER A 90 -4.40 -10.45 -14.72
C SER A 90 -5.34 -11.12 -13.72
N GLY A 91 -6.13 -10.35 -12.98
CA GLY A 91 -6.95 -10.87 -11.87
C GLY A 91 -6.14 -11.34 -10.67
N LYS A 92 -4.80 -11.20 -10.69
CA LYS A 92 -3.93 -11.70 -9.63
C LYS A 92 -2.69 -10.83 -9.39
N PHE A 93 -2.17 -10.86 -8.16
CA PHE A 93 -0.90 -10.25 -7.81
C PHE A 93 -0.10 -11.20 -6.91
N GLU A 94 1.16 -11.43 -7.25
CA GLU A 94 2.05 -12.32 -6.53
C GLU A 94 3.32 -11.57 -6.13
N PHE A 95 3.81 -11.79 -4.92
CA PHE A 95 5.07 -11.23 -4.46
C PHE A 95 5.74 -12.12 -3.42
N ASP A 96 7.08 -12.07 -3.37
CA ASP A 96 7.83 -12.69 -2.28
C ASP A 96 7.73 -11.82 -1.02
N TRP A 97 7.15 -12.38 0.05
CA TRP A 97 6.90 -11.64 1.28
C TRP A 97 8.18 -11.23 2.01
N ARG A 98 9.28 -11.97 1.82
CA ARG A 98 10.59 -11.69 2.45
C ARG A 98 11.22 -10.41 1.94
N GLN A 99 10.81 -9.93 0.77
CA GLN A 99 11.25 -8.64 0.23
C GLN A 99 10.71 -7.44 1.02
N TYR A 100 9.60 -7.61 1.74
CA TYR A 100 8.90 -6.52 2.42
C TYR A 100 8.80 -6.70 3.93
N TYR A 101 8.54 -7.91 4.39
CA TYR A 101 8.26 -8.20 5.79
C TYR A 101 9.46 -8.88 6.48
N PRO A 102 9.61 -8.71 7.81
CA PRO A 102 10.68 -9.37 8.56
C PRO A 102 10.55 -10.90 8.53
N GLU A 103 11.66 -11.61 8.31
CA GLU A 103 11.69 -13.09 8.26
C GLU A 103 11.15 -13.77 9.53
N ARG A 104 11.29 -13.12 10.69
CA ARG A 104 10.77 -13.61 11.97
C ARG A 104 9.24 -13.58 12.09
N TRP A 105 8.52 -13.09 11.08
CA TRP A 105 7.05 -13.05 11.10
C TRP A 105 6.46 -14.40 10.71
N SER A 106 5.40 -14.81 11.41
CA SER A 106 4.59 -15.95 10.98
C SER A 106 3.81 -15.63 9.70
N THR A 107 3.47 -16.65 8.94
CA THR A 107 2.65 -16.55 7.72
C THR A 107 1.30 -15.89 7.98
N GLU A 108 0.64 -16.22 9.10
CA GLU A 108 -0.60 -15.58 9.54
C GLU A 108 -0.44 -14.06 9.74
N ARG A 109 0.69 -13.64 10.33
CA ARG A 109 0.99 -12.22 10.54
C ARG A 109 1.23 -11.52 9.21
N VAL A 110 1.93 -12.15 8.27
CA VAL A 110 2.11 -11.64 6.90
C VAL A 110 0.76 -11.45 6.20
N LEU A 111 -0.10 -12.47 6.23
CA LEU A 111 -1.45 -12.42 5.64
C LEU A 111 -2.30 -11.32 6.27
N PHE A 112 -2.31 -11.22 7.61
CA PHE A 112 -3.04 -10.20 8.33
C PHE A 112 -2.59 -8.78 7.91
N PHE A 113 -1.29 -8.52 7.91
CA PHE A 113 -0.76 -7.20 7.53
C PHE A 113 -1.00 -6.90 6.06
N THR A 114 -0.83 -7.88 5.17
CA THR A 114 -1.12 -7.73 3.73
C THR A 114 -2.59 -7.37 3.55
N ARG A 115 -3.53 -8.11 4.16
CA ARG A 115 -4.97 -7.84 4.09
C ARG A 115 -5.33 -6.44 4.57
N LYS A 116 -4.73 -5.97 5.67
CA LYS A 116 -4.99 -4.64 6.22
C LYS A 116 -4.50 -3.49 5.33
N ARG A 117 -3.50 -3.73 4.48
CA ARG A 117 -2.94 -2.73 3.57
C ARG A 117 -3.59 -2.71 2.19
N LEU A 118 -4.39 -3.73 1.87
CA LEU A 118 -5.14 -3.72 0.62
C LEU A 118 -6.16 -2.58 0.61
N PRO A 119 -6.33 -1.89 -0.53
CA PRO A 119 -7.34 -0.84 -0.67
C PRO A 119 -8.74 -1.47 -0.82
N MET A 120 -9.25 -2.07 0.26
CA MET A 120 -10.54 -2.78 0.33
C MET A 120 -11.76 -1.88 0.07
N ASN A 121 -11.57 -0.56 0.05
CA ASN A 121 -12.58 0.42 -0.32
C ASN A 121 -12.63 0.68 -1.85
N GLN A 122 -11.72 0.11 -2.63
CA GLN A 122 -11.75 0.22 -4.08
C GLN A 122 -12.62 -0.88 -4.68
N PRO A 123 -13.61 -0.54 -5.54
CA PRO A 123 -14.51 -1.52 -6.17
C PRO A 123 -13.79 -2.59 -7.00
N VAL A 124 -12.61 -2.25 -7.53
CA VAL A 124 -11.73 -3.19 -8.23
C VAL A 124 -11.28 -4.34 -7.31
N ILE A 125 -11.03 -4.07 -6.03
CA ILE A 125 -10.56 -5.08 -5.07
C ILE A 125 -11.74 -5.78 -4.40
N ASN A 126 -12.75 -5.00 -4.01
CA ASN A 126 -13.84 -5.49 -3.18
C ASN A 126 -15.13 -4.76 -3.53
N SER A 127 -16.14 -5.50 -3.94
CA SER A 127 -17.50 -5.06 -4.27
C SER A 127 -18.48 -6.22 -4.07
N ALA A 128 -19.78 -5.99 -4.24
CA ALA A 128 -20.79 -7.05 -4.12
C ALA A 128 -20.55 -8.25 -5.06
N TYR A 129 -19.81 -8.06 -6.15
CA TYR A 129 -19.55 -9.10 -7.15
C TYR A 129 -18.07 -9.43 -7.34
N LYS A 130 -17.18 -8.80 -6.58
CA LYS A 130 -15.74 -9.01 -6.68
C LYS A 130 -15.14 -9.04 -5.28
N TRP A 131 -14.32 -10.03 -5.03
CA TRP A 131 -13.62 -10.13 -3.75
C TRP A 131 -12.23 -10.71 -3.99
N VAL A 132 -11.32 -10.46 -3.05
CA VAL A 132 -9.96 -10.98 -3.10
C VAL A 132 -9.73 -12.03 -2.02
N GLU A 133 -9.05 -13.09 -2.40
CA GLU A 133 -8.49 -14.10 -1.52
C GLU A 133 -6.99 -13.89 -1.37
N LEU A 134 -6.45 -14.14 -0.18
CA LEU A 134 -5.01 -14.12 0.06
C LEU A 134 -4.57 -15.52 0.46
N ALA A 135 -3.57 -16.03 -0.23
CA ALA A 135 -2.92 -17.29 0.08
C ALA A 135 -1.41 -17.09 0.18
N ILE A 136 -0.74 -17.93 0.97
CA ILE A 136 0.72 -18.02 0.97
C ILE A 136 1.09 -19.45 0.61
N ASN A 137 1.90 -19.60 -0.44
CA ASN A 137 2.56 -20.84 -0.79
C ASN A 137 4.07 -20.61 -0.66
N ASP A 138 4.69 -21.31 0.30
CA ASP A 138 6.08 -21.11 0.71
C ASP A 138 6.40 -19.65 1.07
N ASN A 139 7.02 -18.91 0.14
CA ASN A 139 7.42 -17.51 0.31
C ASN A 139 6.59 -16.54 -0.53
N ILE A 140 5.69 -17.05 -1.37
CA ILE A 140 4.92 -16.22 -2.30
C ILE A 140 3.55 -15.96 -1.71
N VAL A 141 3.25 -14.69 -1.47
CA VAL A 141 1.89 -14.23 -1.19
C VAL A 141 1.19 -14.03 -2.52
N THR A 142 0.04 -14.68 -2.67
CA THR A 142 -0.85 -14.54 -3.82
C THR A 142 -2.11 -13.79 -3.38
N ILE A 143 -2.47 -12.76 -4.15
CA ILE A 143 -3.71 -12.01 -4.01
C ILE A 143 -4.51 -12.30 -5.28
N GLN A 144 -5.54 -13.13 -5.15
CA GLN A 144 -6.37 -13.57 -6.27
C GLN A 144 -7.72 -12.88 -6.21
N GLN A 145 -8.14 -12.25 -7.30
CA GLN A 145 -9.50 -11.73 -7.44
C GLN A 145 -10.42 -12.85 -7.93
N HIS A 146 -11.59 -12.90 -7.32
CA HIS A 146 -12.70 -13.75 -7.71
C HIS A 146 -13.89 -12.88 -8.10
N GLN A 147 -14.70 -13.40 -9.00
CA GLN A 147 -15.98 -12.80 -9.39
C GLN A 147 -17.14 -13.65 -8.85
N GLY A 148 -18.25 -12.99 -8.54
CA GLY A 148 -19.44 -13.62 -7.98
C GLY A 148 -19.55 -13.47 -6.45
N ALA A 149 -20.61 -14.05 -5.90
CA ALA A 149 -20.88 -14.00 -4.47
C ALA A 149 -19.79 -14.71 -3.69
N ARG A 150 -19.36 -14.10 -2.57
CA ARG A 150 -18.39 -14.74 -1.69
C ARG A 150 -19.02 -16.00 -1.07
N PRO A 151 -18.32 -17.14 -1.00
CA PRO A 151 -18.88 -18.38 -0.45
C PRO A 151 -19.49 -18.21 0.95
N GLU A 152 -18.85 -17.40 1.80
CA GLU A 152 -19.31 -17.08 3.17
C GLU A 152 -20.58 -16.21 3.21
N GLU A 153 -20.81 -15.35 2.22
CA GLU A 153 -22.01 -14.49 2.13
C GLU A 153 -23.20 -15.25 1.54
N THR A 154 -22.93 -16.24 0.70
CA THR A 154 -23.95 -17.14 0.14
C THR A 154 -24.66 -17.94 1.23
N GLN A 155 -23.95 -18.29 2.32
CA GLN A 155 -24.54 -18.94 3.49
C GLN A 155 -25.43 -18.00 4.33
N LYS A 156 -25.16 -16.69 4.35
CA LYS A 156 -25.97 -15.69 5.06
C LYS A 156 -27.19 -15.23 4.26
N SER A 157 -27.14 -15.34 2.93
CA SER A 157 -28.23 -14.93 2.03
C SER A 157 -29.52 -15.77 2.16
N GLY A 158 -29.53 -16.87 2.93
CA GLY A 158 -30.76 -17.58 3.30
C GLY A 158 -31.66 -16.81 4.28
N ARG A 159 -31.13 -15.78 4.96
CA ARG A 159 -31.89 -14.88 5.84
C ARG A 159 -31.80 -13.44 5.31
N LYS A 160 -32.82 -13.07 4.52
CA LYS A 160 -33.12 -11.72 3.99
C LYS A 160 -32.64 -10.56 4.90
N GLN A 161 -32.06 -9.53 4.29
CA GLN A 161 -32.37 -8.13 4.63
C GLN A 161 -32.37 -7.26 3.36
N LYS A 162 -33.44 -6.49 3.19
CA LYS A 162 -33.61 -5.47 2.15
C LYS A 162 -32.64 -4.32 2.45
N GLU A 163 -31.71 -4.05 1.56
CA GLU A 163 -31.00 -2.76 1.55
C GLU A 163 -31.50 -1.91 0.37
N THR A 164 -31.65 -0.61 0.65
CA THR A 164 -32.22 0.43 -0.20
C THR A 164 -31.41 0.64 -1.50
N PRO A 165 -32.03 1.14 -2.59
CA PRO A 165 -31.35 1.27 -3.87
C PRO A 165 -30.21 2.29 -3.80
N PHE A 166 -29.03 1.83 -4.23
CA PHE A 166 -27.86 2.65 -4.54
C PHE A 166 -28.22 3.75 -5.54
N GLY A 167 -27.96 5.02 -5.20
CA GLY A 167 -27.98 6.12 -6.16
C GLY A 167 -26.75 6.09 -7.08
N PRO A 168 -26.79 6.70 -8.27
CA PRO A 168 -25.69 6.67 -9.22
C PRO A 168 -24.57 7.61 -8.76
N THR A 169 -23.35 7.09 -8.67
CA THR A 169 -22.15 7.92 -8.48
C THR A 169 -21.45 8.09 -9.82
N CYS A 170 -21.72 9.21 -10.49
CA CYS A 170 -20.77 9.85 -11.39
C CYS A 170 -19.93 10.85 -10.57
N PHE A 171 -18.65 11.01 -10.95
CA PHE A 171 -17.57 11.85 -10.39
C PHE A 171 -16.74 11.24 -9.27
#